data_AF-A0A523FR58-F1
#
_entry.id   AF-A0A523FR58-F1
#
_cell.length_a   1.000
_cell.length_b   1.000
_cell.length_c   1.000
_cell.angle_alpha   90.00
_cell.angle_beta   90.00
_cell.angle_gamma   90.00
#
_symmetry.space_group_name_H-M   'P 1'
#
loop_
_entity.id
_entity.type
_entity.pdbx_description
1 polymer ?
#
loop_
_entity_poly.entity_id
_entity_poly.type
_entity_poly.pdbx_seq_one_letter_code
_entity_poly.pdbx_strand_id
1 'polypeptide(L)'
;MNHPVAKIRIFVANPLEVGGTVTLTGLKAHYVATVMCQKIGAHLLLFNGVDGEWLCRIETANKKEVLLAVRKNTRTQAPEPDLWLVFAPIKKGRIDYLAEKATELGVSRLIPVKTERTVVSRVKTSRLLANAQVAAEQCERLTVPTVSEMESLESLLANWPVGRNLLFCDEQKEDPSILEALKAQNPETPWGILIGPEGGFSEHERNLIRSFRYCIPTSIGPRVLRADTAAFAAISLWQAAIGDWV
;
A
#
# COMPACT_ATOMS: atom_id res chain seq x y z
N MET A 1 -28.22 -15.03 -17.24
CA MET A 1 -27.03 -15.46 -18.02
C MET A 1 -25.89 -15.60 -17.02
N ASN A 2 -25.35 -16.80 -16.81
CA ASN A 2 -24.21 -17.00 -15.92
C ASN A 2 -22.98 -16.32 -16.53
N HIS A 3 -22.57 -15.18 -15.99
CA HIS A 3 -21.27 -14.63 -16.30
C HIS A 3 -20.20 -15.63 -15.83
N PRO A 4 -19.16 -15.92 -16.63
CA PRO A 4 -18.06 -16.76 -16.18
C PRO A 4 -17.42 -16.11 -14.95
N VAL A 5 -17.38 -16.83 -13.82
CA VAL A 5 -16.77 -16.35 -12.59
C VAL A 5 -15.25 -16.48 -12.73
N ALA A 6 -14.61 -15.40 -13.17
CA ALA A 6 -13.16 -15.30 -13.13
C ALA A 6 -12.72 -15.06 -11.69
N LYS A 7 -11.91 -15.97 -11.13
CA LYS A 7 -11.40 -15.89 -9.74
C LYS A 7 -9.98 -15.34 -9.65
N ILE A 8 -9.25 -15.32 -10.77
CA ILE A 8 -7.84 -14.92 -10.81
C ILE A 8 -7.78 -13.47 -11.24
N ARG A 9 -7.13 -12.65 -10.41
CA ARG A 9 -6.87 -11.24 -10.65
C ARG A 9 -5.38 -11.03 -10.87
N ILE A 10 -5.02 -10.26 -11.88
CA ILE A 10 -3.62 -9.96 -12.21
C ILE A 10 -3.47 -8.46 -12.44
N PHE A 11 -2.55 -7.83 -11.73
CA PHE A 11 -2.14 -6.46 -12.00
C PHE A 11 -1.34 -6.42 -13.30
N VAL A 12 -1.55 -5.42 -14.16
CA VAL A 12 -0.74 -5.18 -15.37
C VAL A 12 -0.41 -3.69 -15.49
N ALA A 13 0.70 -3.37 -16.16
CA ALA A 13 1.05 -1.97 -16.45
C ALA A 13 0.47 -1.46 -17.78
N ASN A 14 -0.12 -2.37 -18.56
CA ASN A 14 -0.71 -2.05 -19.86
C ASN A 14 -2.03 -1.27 -19.67
N PRO A 15 -2.36 -0.34 -20.59
CA PRO A 15 -3.71 0.20 -20.70
C PRO A 15 -4.73 -0.92 -20.94
N LEU A 16 -5.94 -0.75 -20.40
CA LEU A 16 -7.03 -1.70 -20.53
C LEU A 16 -8.24 -1.03 -21.20
N GLU A 17 -8.58 -1.50 -22.39
CA GLU A 17 -9.69 -0.98 -23.19
C GLU A 17 -10.41 -2.10 -23.94
N VAL A 18 -11.69 -1.88 -24.28
CA VAL A 18 -12.50 -2.86 -25.02
C VAL A 18 -11.83 -3.18 -26.36
N GLY A 19 -11.63 -4.47 -26.65
CA GLY A 19 -11.04 -4.92 -27.91
C GLY A 19 -9.52 -4.90 -27.93
N GLY A 20 -8.86 -4.34 -26.90
CA GLY A 20 -7.42 -4.42 -26.72
C GLY A 20 -6.93 -5.83 -26.37
N THR A 21 -5.61 -6.01 -26.41
CA THR A 21 -4.94 -7.26 -26.02
C THR A 21 -3.82 -7.00 -25.03
N VAL A 22 -3.65 -7.91 -24.07
CA VAL A 22 -2.57 -7.85 -23.08
C VAL A 22 -1.78 -9.15 -23.10
N THR A 23 -0.46 -9.03 -23.11
CA THR A 23 0.45 -10.17 -23.05
C THR A 23 1.06 -10.27 -21.66
N LEU A 24 0.78 -11.36 -20.96
CA LEU A 24 1.51 -11.72 -19.74
C LEU A 24 2.78 -12.48 -20.12
N THR A 25 3.89 -12.14 -19.46
CA THR A 25 5.19 -12.81 -19.65
C THR A 25 5.80 -13.19 -18.30
N GLY A 26 6.87 -14.00 -18.35
CA GLY A 26 7.68 -14.33 -17.17
C GLY A 26 6.87 -14.96 -16.04
N LEU A 27 6.99 -14.40 -14.82
CA LEU A 27 6.34 -14.93 -13.63
C LEU A 27 4.81 -14.94 -13.73
N LYS A 28 4.20 -13.92 -14.35
CA LYS A 28 2.73 -13.85 -14.51
C LYS A 28 2.20 -14.90 -15.48
N ALA A 29 2.89 -15.11 -16.61
CA ALA A 29 2.55 -16.17 -17.55
C ALA A 29 2.68 -17.56 -16.90
N HIS A 30 3.79 -17.80 -16.18
CA HIS A 30 3.99 -19.05 -15.46
C HIS A 30 2.91 -19.29 -14.39
N TYR A 31 2.58 -18.26 -13.61
CA TYR A 31 1.51 -18.33 -12.62
C TYR A 31 0.17 -18.72 -13.25
N VAL A 32 -0.25 -18.03 -14.32
CA VAL A 32 -1.53 -18.30 -14.98
C VAL A 32 -1.56 -19.69 -15.65
N ALA A 33 -0.56 -20.01 -16.46
CA ALA A 33 -0.57 -21.22 -17.29
C ALA A 33 -0.15 -22.49 -16.54
N THR A 34 0.76 -22.39 -15.56
CA THR A 34 1.35 -23.56 -14.87
C THR A 34 0.84 -23.71 -13.44
N VAL A 35 0.76 -22.64 -12.65
CA VAL A 35 0.34 -22.73 -11.25
C VAL A 35 -1.18 -22.82 -11.15
N MET A 36 -1.88 -21.92 -11.84
CA MET A 36 -3.34 -21.88 -11.87
C MET A 36 -3.96 -22.75 -12.97
N CYS A 37 -3.11 -23.39 -13.79
CA CYS A 37 -3.50 -24.33 -14.85
C CYS A 37 -4.59 -23.80 -15.81
N GLN A 38 -4.59 -22.49 -16.08
CA GLN A 38 -5.58 -21.87 -16.96
C GLN A 38 -5.32 -22.22 -18.43
N LYS A 39 -6.40 -22.37 -19.20
CA LYS A 39 -6.37 -22.80 -20.60
C LYS A 39 -6.97 -21.74 -21.52
N ILE A 40 -6.74 -21.88 -22.82
CA ILE A 40 -7.40 -21.08 -23.85
C ILE A 40 -8.92 -21.10 -23.62
N GLY A 41 -9.55 -19.92 -23.73
CA GLY A 41 -10.96 -19.71 -23.47
C GLY A 41 -11.32 -19.43 -22.00
N ALA A 42 -10.40 -19.64 -21.05
CA ALA A 42 -10.62 -19.25 -19.66
C ALA A 42 -10.60 -17.72 -19.51
N HIS A 43 -11.20 -17.24 -18.40
CA HIS A 43 -11.32 -15.82 -18.11
C HIS A 43 -10.52 -15.43 -16.87
N LEU A 44 -9.86 -14.28 -16.93
CA LEU A 44 -9.15 -13.64 -15.83
C LEU A 44 -9.68 -12.22 -15.65
N LEU A 45 -9.42 -11.64 -14.48
CA LEU A 45 -9.62 -10.22 -14.23
C LEU A 45 -8.25 -9.52 -14.29
N LEU A 46 -8.16 -8.46 -15.09
CA LEU A 46 -6.99 -7.58 -15.13
C LEU A 46 -7.35 -6.22 -14.56
N PHE A 47 -6.41 -5.59 -13.87
CA PHE A 47 -6.50 -4.21 -13.43
C PHE A 47 -5.12 -3.55 -13.50
N ASN A 48 -5.07 -2.22 -13.55
CA ASN A 48 -3.82 -1.48 -13.71
C ASN A 48 -3.70 -0.23 -12.83
N GLY A 49 -4.62 -0.01 -11.89
CA GLY A 49 -4.61 1.17 -11.03
C GLY A 49 -5.35 2.38 -11.57
N VAL A 50 -5.75 2.41 -12.84
CA VAL A 50 -6.28 3.61 -13.50
C VAL A 50 -7.52 3.35 -14.35
N ASP A 51 -7.59 2.22 -15.06
CA ASP A 51 -8.68 1.93 -16.01
C ASP A 51 -9.81 1.10 -15.38
N GLY A 52 -9.69 0.77 -14.09
CA GLY A 52 -10.59 -0.15 -13.38
C GLY A 52 -10.25 -1.61 -13.61
N GLU A 53 -11.26 -2.46 -13.51
CA GLU A 53 -11.15 -3.92 -13.64
C GLU A 53 -11.81 -4.46 -14.89
N TRP A 54 -11.15 -5.40 -15.53
CA TRP A 54 -11.50 -5.87 -16.85
C TRP A 54 -11.51 -7.40 -16.92
N LEU A 55 -12.63 -7.94 -17.38
CA LEU A 55 -12.74 -9.33 -17.77
C LEU A 55 -11.99 -9.55 -19.08
N CYS A 56 -11.01 -10.43 -19.03
CA CYS A 56 -10.16 -10.77 -20.16
C CYS A 56 -10.25 -12.28 -20.44
N ARG A 57 -10.19 -12.66 -21.71
CA ARG A 57 -10.24 -14.06 -22.15
C ARG A 57 -8.88 -14.48 -22.68
N ILE A 58 -8.40 -15.66 -22.27
CA ILE A 58 -7.16 -16.24 -22.77
C ILE A 58 -7.35 -16.67 -24.23
N GLU A 59 -6.58 -16.08 -25.13
CA GLU A 59 -6.54 -16.46 -26.56
C GLU A 59 -5.44 -17.49 -26.82
N THR A 60 -4.27 -17.31 -26.17
CA THR A 60 -3.18 -18.29 -26.20
C THR A 60 -2.59 -18.45 -24.81
N ALA A 61 -2.15 -19.66 -24.46
CA ALA A 61 -1.48 -19.93 -23.21
C ALA A 61 -0.34 -20.93 -23.41
N ASN A 62 0.89 -20.47 -23.17
CA ASN A 62 2.06 -21.32 -23.04
C ASN A 62 2.87 -20.92 -21.79
N LYS A 63 3.90 -21.69 -21.45
CA LYS A 63 4.68 -21.48 -20.21
C LYS A 63 5.44 -20.14 -20.16
N LYS A 64 5.71 -19.52 -21.31
CA LYS A 64 6.46 -18.26 -21.42
C LYS A 64 5.56 -17.05 -21.56
N GLU A 65 4.40 -17.23 -22.20
CA GLU A 65 3.53 -16.17 -22.65
C GLU A 65 2.06 -16.59 -22.60
N VAL A 66 1.21 -15.67 -22.15
CA VAL A 66 -0.24 -15.80 -22.18
C VAL A 66 -0.82 -14.54 -22.81
N LEU A 67 -1.50 -14.68 -23.95
CA LEU A 67 -2.19 -13.58 -24.62
C LEU A 67 -3.66 -13.54 -24.18
N LEU A 68 -4.10 -12.35 -23.78
CA LEU A 68 -5.44 -12.07 -23.28
C LEU A 68 -6.12 -11.04 -24.18
N ALA A 69 -7.35 -11.31 -24.59
CA ALA A 69 -8.23 -10.32 -25.20
C ALA A 69 -9.07 -9.64 -24.12
N VAL A 70 -9.05 -8.30 -24.09
CA VAL A 70 -9.82 -7.48 -23.16
C VAL A 70 -11.27 -7.41 -23.64
N ARG A 71 -12.23 -7.82 -22.80
CA ARG A 71 -13.64 -7.99 -23.20
C ARG A 71 -14.56 -6.92 -22.61
N LYS A 72 -14.58 -6.79 -21.29
CA LYS A 72 -15.58 -5.97 -20.60
C LYS A 72 -15.02 -5.39 -19.31
N ASN A 73 -15.28 -4.11 -19.05
CA ASN A 73 -15.07 -3.51 -17.74
C ASN A 73 -16.09 -4.08 -16.73
N THR A 74 -15.60 -4.70 -15.66
CA THR A 74 -16.42 -5.31 -14.60
C THR A 74 -16.56 -4.40 -13.38
N ARG A 75 -15.62 -3.49 -13.17
CA ARG A 75 -15.65 -2.50 -12.09
C ARG A 75 -14.91 -1.24 -12.54
N THR A 76 -15.55 -0.09 -12.40
CA THR A 76 -14.93 1.21 -12.68
C THR A 76 -13.84 1.51 -11.65
N GLN A 77 -12.82 2.26 -12.03
CA GLN A 77 -11.85 2.78 -11.08
C GLN A 77 -12.57 3.67 -10.06
N ALA A 78 -12.33 3.42 -8.78
CA ALA A 78 -12.81 4.25 -7.69
C ALA A 78 -11.63 5.02 -7.08
N PRO A 79 -11.85 6.26 -6.60
CA PRO A 79 -10.88 6.93 -5.75
C PRO A 79 -10.75 6.17 -4.43
N GLU A 80 -9.56 6.22 -3.85
CA GLU A 80 -9.27 5.68 -2.52
C GLU A 80 -8.65 6.78 -1.65
N PRO A 81 -8.72 6.66 -0.31
CA PRO A 81 -8.13 7.65 0.57
C PRO A 81 -6.62 7.84 0.33
N ASP A 82 -6.15 9.08 0.37
CA ASP A 82 -4.74 9.41 0.18
C ASP A 82 -3.96 9.27 1.49
N LEU A 83 -3.65 8.02 1.85
CA LEU A 83 -2.92 7.66 3.06
C LEU A 83 -1.51 7.15 2.76
N TRP A 84 -0.49 7.87 3.23
CA TRP A 84 0.90 7.43 3.17
C TRP A 84 1.31 6.71 4.45
N LEU A 85 2.08 5.63 4.31
CA LEU A 85 2.81 5.04 5.43
C LEU A 85 4.28 5.41 5.32
N VAL A 86 4.73 6.25 6.24
CA VAL A 86 6.13 6.58 6.46
C VAL A 86 6.67 5.68 7.56
N PHE A 87 7.68 4.86 7.27
CA PHE A 87 8.12 3.85 8.22
C PHE A 87 9.65 3.73 8.26
N ALA A 88 10.19 3.59 9.46
CA ALA A 88 11.57 3.17 9.63
C ALA A 88 11.70 1.67 9.28
N PRO A 89 12.63 1.29 8.38
CA PRO A 89 12.78 -0.11 7.99
C PRO A 89 13.16 -1.04 9.15
N ILE A 90 12.34 -2.05 9.36
CA ILE A 90 12.54 -3.12 10.36
C ILE A 90 13.27 -4.34 9.79
N LYS A 91 13.76 -5.22 10.66
CA LYS A 91 14.55 -6.41 10.27
C LYS A 91 13.88 -7.26 9.17
N LYS A 92 14.73 -7.92 8.37
CA LYS A 92 14.40 -8.66 7.14
C LYS A 92 13.24 -9.67 7.34
N GLY A 93 12.28 -9.66 6.41
CA GLY A 93 11.06 -10.49 6.42
C GLY A 93 9.82 -9.74 6.92
N ARG A 94 9.96 -8.85 7.90
CA ARG A 94 8.82 -8.07 8.41
C ARG A 94 8.48 -6.87 7.56
N ILE A 95 9.47 -6.29 6.89
CA ILE A 95 9.24 -5.20 5.93
C ILE A 95 8.39 -5.67 4.72
N ASP A 96 8.55 -6.94 4.32
CA ASP A 96 7.74 -7.54 3.26
C ASP A 96 6.27 -7.66 3.71
N TYR A 97 6.08 -8.17 4.94
CA TYR A 97 4.77 -8.29 5.57
C TYR A 97 4.10 -6.92 5.82
N LEU A 98 4.90 -5.91 6.19
CA LEU A 98 4.44 -4.53 6.32
C LEU A 98 3.87 -4.00 5.00
N ALA A 99 4.59 -4.19 3.89
CA ALA A 99 4.14 -3.74 2.57
C ALA A 99 2.85 -4.46 2.13
N GLU A 100 2.76 -5.78 2.37
CA GLU A 100 1.55 -6.57 2.09
C GLU A 100 0.35 -6.03 2.88
N LYS A 101 0.45 -5.97 4.21
CA LYS A 101 -0.67 -5.59 5.07
C LYS A 101 -1.03 -4.12 4.98
N ALA A 102 -0.05 -3.22 4.81
CA ALA A 102 -0.35 -1.82 4.53
C ALA A 102 -1.14 -1.65 3.23
N THR A 103 -0.83 -2.46 2.20
CA THR A 103 -1.58 -2.45 0.93
C THR A 103 -3.01 -2.94 1.13
N GLU A 104 -3.20 -4.03 1.88
CA GLU A 104 -4.53 -4.54 2.22
C GLU A 104 -5.36 -3.52 3.00
N LEU A 105 -4.73 -2.74 3.88
CA LEU A 105 -5.36 -1.72 4.71
C LEU A 105 -5.54 -0.37 4.00
N GLY A 106 -5.31 -0.29 2.68
CA GLY A 106 -5.63 0.89 1.87
C GLY A 106 -4.56 1.98 1.78
N VAL A 107 -3.32 1.74 2.24
CA VAL A 107 -2.22 2.72 2.08
C VAL A 107 -1.95 2.96 0.60
N SER A 108 -1.86 4.22 0.17
CA SER A 108 -1.61 4.63 -1.24
C SER A 108 -0.13 4.81 -1.57
N ARG A 109 0.72 4.99 -0.55
CA ARG A 109 2.17 5.14 -0.72
C ARG A 109 2.96 4.61 0.48
N LEU A 110 4.00 3.84 0.18
CA LEU A 110 4.98 3.32 1.14
C LEU A 110 6.27 4.15 1.05
N ILE A 111 6.68 4.76 2.16
CA ILE A 111 7.85 5.64 2.24
C ILE A 111 8.80 5.12 3.32
N PRO A 112 9.83 4.36 2.96
CA PRO A 112 10.88 3.99 3.90
C PRO A 112 11.68 5.23 4.30
N VAL A 113 11.87 5.47 5.60
CA VAL A 113 12.64 6.62 6.10
C VAL A 113 13.77 6.15 7.01
N LYS A 114 14.95 6.74 6.85
CA LYS A 114 16.08 6.50 7.75
C LYS A 114 15.99 7.45 8.94
N THR A 115 15.87 6.85 10.12
CA THR A 115 15.99 7.51 11.43
C THR A 115 17.34 7.18 12.08
N GLU A 116 17.70 7.88 13.16
CA GLU A 116 18.95 7.67 13.91
C GLU A 116 19.10 6.23 14.41
N ARG A 117 17.99 5.62 14.86
CA ARG A 117 17.96 4.26 15.42
C ARG A 117 17.58 3.19 14.39
N THR A 118 17.53 3.55 13.11
CA THR A 118 17.29 2.59 12.03
C THR A 118 18.49 1.68 11.83
N VAL A 119 18.30 0.37 12.01
CA VAL A 119 19.36 -0.64 11.84
C VAL A 119 19.54 -1.04 10.37
N VAL A 120 18.45 -1.03 9.58
CA VAL A 120 18.47 -1.48 8.20
C VAL A 120 18.94 -0.35 7.28
N SER A 121 20.06 -0.58 6.59
CA SER A 121 20.70 0.44 5.75
C SER A 121 20.23 0.45 4.29
N ARG A 122 19.51 -0.58 3.83
CA ARG A 122 19.04 -0.71 2.45
C ARG A 122 17.68 -1.37 2.38
N VAL A 123 16.80 -0.79 1.56
CA VAL A 123 15.47 -1.33 1.24
C VAL A 123 15.43 -1.65 -0.25
N LYS A 124 14.95 -2.84 -0.61
CA LYS A 124 14.72 -3.20 -2.02
C LYS A 124 13.31 -2.80 -2.40
N THR A 125 13.12 -1.58 -2.90
CA THR A 125 11.80 -1.01 -3.25
C THR A 125 11.03 -1.89 -4.23
N SER A 126 11.72 -2.48 -5.21
CA SER A 126 11.12 -3.43 -6.17
C SER A 126 10.51 -4.67 -5.51
N ARG A 127 11.06 -5.14 -4.38
CA ARG A 127 10.52 -6.27 -3.61
C ARG A 127 9.25 -5.86 -2.87
N LEU A 128 9.22 -4.67 -2.28
CA LEU A 128 8.02 -4.15 -1.60
C LEU A 128 6.89 -3.91 -2.60
N LEU A 129 7.21 -3.35 -3.76
CA LEU A 129 6.25 -3.16 -4.85
C LEU A 129 5.68 -4.49 -5.34
N ALA A 130 6.51 -5.52 -5.48
CA ALA A 130 6.04 -6.85 -5.85
C ALA A 130 5.07 -7.44 -4.82
N ASN A 131 5.37 -7.30 -3.52
CA ASN A 131 4.46 -7.75 -2.46
C ASN A 131 3.15 -6.94 -2.45
N ALA A 132 3.22 -5.62 -2.68
CA ALA A 132 2.04 -4.77 -2.79
C ALA A 132 1.15 -5.15 -3.99
N GLN A 133 1.74 -5.47 -5.15
CA GLN A 133 0.98 -5.94 -6.32
C GLN A 133 0.23 -7.24 -6.00
N VAL A 134 0.90 -8.20 -5.38
CA VAL A 134 0.27 -9.48 -4.97
C VAL A 134 -0.83 -9.23 -3.94
N ALA A 135 -0.59 -8.36 -2.96
CA ALA A 135 -1.59 -8.00 -1.96
C ALA A 135 -2.85 -7.39 -2.62
N ALA A 136 -2.68 -6.43 -3.53
CA ALA A 136 -3.78 -5.81 -4.26
C ALA A 136 -4.55 -6.82 -5.14
N GLU A 137 -3.85 -7.77 -5.78
CA GLU A 137 -4.47 -8.88 -6.50
C GLU A 137 -5.37 -9.73 -5.58
N GLN A 138 -4.92 -10.00 -4.35
CA GLN A 138 -5.64 -10.85 -3.38
C GLN A 138 -6.77 -10.15 -2.63
N CYS A 139 -6.57 -8.91 -2.18
CA CYS A 139 -7.59 -8.16 -1.42
C CYS A 139 -8.61 -7.45 -2.30
N GLU A 140 -8.58 -7.71 -3.61
CA GLU A 140 -9.49 -7.15 -4.59
C GLU A 140 -9.44 -5.62 -4.74
N ARG A 141 -8.35 -5.00 -4.32
CA ARG A 141 -8.06 -3.59 -4.53
C ARG A 141 -7.77 -3.33 -6.01
N LEU A 142 -8.15 -2.15 -6.50
CA LEU A 142 -7.88 -1.73 -7.89
C LEU A 142 -6.63 -0.90 -8.04
N THR A 143 -6.15 -0.30 -6.96
CA THR A 143 -4.89 0.44 -6.94
C THR A 143 -3.77 -0.40 -6.33
N VAL A 144 -2.53 0.00 -6.61
CA VAL A 144 -1.32 -0.55 -5.99
C VAL A 144 -0.54 0.63 -5.41
N PRO A 145 -0.13 0.59 -4.13
CA PRO A 145 0.64 1.68 -3.57
C PRO A 145 1.95 1.89 -4.30
N THR A 146 2.32 3.15 -4.44
CA THR A 146 3.66 3.51 -4.88
C THR A 146 4.68 3.25 -3.76
N VAL A 147 5.91 2.90 -4.11
CA VAL A 147 6.99 2.67 -3.15
C VAL A 147 8.10 3.67 -3.44
N SER A 148 8.44 4.51 -2.46
CA SER A 148 9.51 5.50 -2.59
C SER A 148 10.87 4.90 -2.24
N GLU A 149 11.94 5.49 -2.80
CA GLU A 149 13.29 5.21 -2.33
C GLU A 149 13.47 5.71 -0.89
N MET A 150 14.40 5.06 -0.17
CA MET A 150 14.65 5.41 1.22
C MET A 150 15.42 6.74 1.31
N GLU A 151 14.88 7.70 2.06
CA GLU A 151 15.51 9.00 2.34
C GLU A 151 15.63 9.26 3.86
N SER A 152 16.28 10.35 4.28
CA SER A 152 16.36 10.71 5.70
C SER A 152 15.07 11.37 6.18
N LEU A 153 14.81 11.31 7.50
CA LEU A 153 13.65 11.95 8.11
C LEU A 153 13.63 13.47 7.86
N GLU A 154 14.78 14.12 7.95
CA GLU A 154 14.92 15.56 7.71
C GLU A 154 14.59 15.93 6.27
N SER A 155 15.11 15.16 5.30
CA SER A 155 14.81 15.35 3.86
C SER A 155 13.33 15.20 3.58
N LEU A 156 12.71 14.15 4.15
CA LEU A 156 11.30 13.88 3.95
C LEU A 156 10.43 15.02 4.50
N LEU A 157 10.70 15.48 5.73
CA LEU A 157 9.95 16.58 6.36
C LEU A 157 10.15 17.92 5.63
N ALA A 158 11.36 18.18 5.11
CA ALA A 158 11.65 19.38 4.34
C ALA A 158 10.89 19.43 2.99
N ASN A 159 10.65 18.27 2.37
CA ASN A 159 9.94 18.13 1.10
C ASN A 159 8.48 17.68 1.26
N TRP A 160 7.95 17.72 2.49
CA TRP A 160 6.60 17.25 2.76
C TRP A 160 5.54 18.11 2.06
N PRO A 161 4.53 17.51 1.40
CA PRO A 161 3.51 18.27 0.71
C PRO A 161 2.74 19.24 1.63
N VAL A 162 2.56 20.47 1.16
CA VAL A 162 1.75 21.47 1.85
C VAL A 162 0.32 20.96 2.02
N GLY A 163 -0.22 21.07 3.23
CA GLY A 163 -1.57 20.65 3.55
C GLY A 163 -1.76 19.15 3.77
N ARG A 164 -0.70 18.33 3.76
CA ARG A 164 -0.78 16.92 4.16
C ARG A 164 -0.52 16.78 5.66
N ASN A 165 -1.46 16.21 6.40
CA ASN A 165 -1.28 15.92 7.82
C ASN A 165 -0.29 14.78 8.04
N LEU A 166 0.48 14.84 9.12
CA LEU A 166 1.41 13.80 9.54
C LEU A 166 1.04 13.30 10.93
N LEU A 167 0.41 12.13 10.99
CA LEU A 167 0.12 11.46 12.25
C LEU A 167 1.40 10.82 12.79
N PHE A 168 1.88 11.34 13.92
CA PHE A 168 3.11 10.89 14.56
C PHE A 168 2.79 9.92 15.69
N CYS A 169 3.09 8.63 15.47
CA CYS A 169 2.85 7.59 16.46
C CYS A 169 4.12 7.32 17.27
N ASP A 170 4.20 7.89 18.47
CA ASP A 170 5.31 7.69 19.40
C ASP A 170 4.85 6.84 20.60
N GLU A 171 5.82 6.28 21.33
CA GLU A 171 5.57 5.50 22.55
C GLU A 171 5.26 6.37 23.78
N GLN A 172 5.26 7.70 23.61
CA GLN A 172 4.98 8.65 24.68
C GLN A 172 3.51 8.60 25.10
N LYS A 173 3.28 8.31 26.37
CA LYS A 173 1.93 8.07 26.93
C LYS A 173 1.13 9.36 27.18
N GLU A 174 1.74 10.52 27.03
CA GLU A 174 1.13 11.82 27.30
C GLU A 174 0.35 12.37 26.09
N ASP A 175 0.56 11.79 24.90
CA ASP A 175 -0.16 12.20 23.70
C ASP A 175 -1.61 11.68 23.70
N PRO A 176 -2.56 12.44 23.10
CA PRO A 176 -3.93 12.00 22.91
C PRO A 176 -4.01 10.63 22.25
N SER A 177 -5.10 9.90 22.50
CA SER A 177 -5.36 8.69 21.73
C SER A 177 -5.60 9.03 20.26
N ILE A 178 -5.31 8.09 19.36
CA ILE A 178 -5.46 8.31 17.92
C ILE A 178 -6.87 8.73 17.50
N LEU A 179 -7.91 8.16 18.12
CA LEU A 179 -9.28 8.56 17.84
C LEU A 179 -9.55 10.00 18.29
N GLU A 180 -8.98 10.45 19.41
CA GLU A 180 -9.10 11.84 19.85
C GLU A 180 -8.33 12.79 18.94
N ALA A 181 -7.14 12.42 18.51
CA ALA A 181 -6.33 13.20 17.58
C ALA A 181 -7.02 13.41 16.22
N LEU A 182 -7.81 12.42 15.77
CA LEU A 182 -8.51 12.44 14.48
C LEU A 182 -9.90 13.10 14.52
N LYS A 183 -10.58 13.16 15.68
CA LYS A 183 -11.97 13.67 15.81
C LYS A 183 -12.23 15.03 15.18
N ALA A 184 -11.28 15.96 15.25
CA ALA A 184 -11.44 17.33 14.79
C ALA A 184 -10.86 17.57 13.38
N GLN A 185 -10.46 16.51 12.69
CA GLN A 185 -9.71 16.61 11.45
C GLN A 185 -10.61 16.43 10.24
N ASN A 186 -10.26 17.08 9.13
CA ASN A 186 -11.01 16.97 7.89
C ASN A 186 -10.66 15.66 7.16
N PRO A 187 -11.62 14.75 6.90
CA PRO A 187 -11.40 13.50 6.18
C PRO A 187 -10.82 13.67 4.77
N GLU A 188 -11.12 14.78 4.09
CA GLU A 188 -10.65 15.07 2.73
C GLU A 188 -9.19 15.53 2.68
N THR A 189 -8.56 15.77 3.84
CA THR A 189 -7.14 16.15 3.89
C THR A 189 -6.29 14.93 3.57
N PRO A 190 -5.21 15.02 2.78
CA PRO A 190 -4.30 13.90 2.59
C PRO A 190 -3.48 13.64 3.87
N TRP A 191 -3.10 12.38 4.11
CA TRP A 191 -2.43 11.98 5.35
C TRP A 191 -1.13 11.22 5.12
N GLY A 192 -0.25 11.31 6.09
CA GLY A 192 0.82 10.36 6.33
C GLY A 192 0.78 9.86 7.76
N ILE A 193 1.16 8.62 7.98
CA ILE A 193 1.39 8.03 9.31
C ILE A 193 2.89 7.74 9.43
N LEU A 194 3.53 8.28 10.46
CA LEU A 194 4.94 8.06 10.75
C LEU A 194 5.09 7.02 11.87
N ILE A 195 5.80 5.94 11.54
CA ILE A 195 6.13 4.84 12.44
C ILE A 195 7.66 4.72 12.59
N GLY A 196 8.14 4.80 13.83
CA GLY A 196 9.56 4.67 14.16
C GLY A 196 10.11 3.24 14.15
N PRO A 197 11.42 3.06 14.33
CA PRO A 197 12.06 1.75 14.44
C PRO A 197 11.77 1.12 15.81
N GLU A 198 12.22 -0.13 16.03
CA GLU A 198 12.05 -0.81 17.33
C GLU A 198 12.74 -0.07 18.50
N GLY A 199 13.75 0.75 18.21
CA GLY A 199 14.41 1.61 19.21
C GLY A 199 13.73 2.95 19.46
N GLY A 200 12.59 3.23 18.83
CA GLY A 200 11.92 4.53 18.89
C GLY A 200 12.72 5.65 18.22
N PHE A 201 12.27 6.89 18.41
CA PHE A 201 12.93 8.09 17.93
C PHE A 201 13.97 8.61 18.93
N SER A 202 14.97 9.34 18.46
CA SER A 202 15.83 10.14 19.34
C SER A 202 15.07 11.34 19.91
N GLU A 203 15.62 12.00 20.94
CA GLU A 203 15.05 13.26 21.43
C GLU A 203 15.11 14.36 20.36
N HIS A 204 16.20 14.40 19.60
CA HIS A 204 16.36 15.32 18.47
C HIS A 204 15.27 15.10 17.41
N GLU A 205 15.03 13.85 17.02
CA GLU A 205 13.99 13.49 16.05
C GLU A 205 12.60 13.82 16.56
N ARG A 206 12.30 13.56 17.84
CA ARG A 206 11.02 13.95 18.44
C ARG A 206 10.79 15.45 18.38
N ASN A 207 11.80 16.25 18.73
CA ASN A 207 11.71 17.70 18.68
C ASN A 207 11.53 18.20 17.24
N LEU A 208 12.24 17.61 16.28
CA LEU A 208 12.09 17.89 14.86
C LEU A 208 10.66 17.58 14.37
N ILE A 209 10.16 16.38 14.66
CA ILE A 209 8.82 15.95 14.23
C ILE A 209 7.73 16.78 14.90
N ARG A 210 7.83 17.04 16.21
CA ARG A 210 6.80 17.82 16.95
C ARG A 210 6.78 19.30 16.57
N SER A 211 7.92 19.86 16.17
CA SER A 211 7.97 21.25 15.66
C SER A 211 7.48 21.36 14.21
N PHE A 212 7.28 20.23 13.51
CA PHE A 212 6.77 20.23 12.16
C PHE A 212 5.29 20.63 12.13
N ARG A 213 4.96 21.62 11.29
CA ARG A 213 3.64 22.29 11.27
C ARG A 213 2.43 21.39 11.00
N TYR A 214 2.62 20.23 10.38
CA TYR A 214 1.54 19.29 10.07
C TYR A 214 1.54 18.07 10.99
N CYS A 215 2.42 18.05 12.00
CA CYS A 215 2.49 16.97 12.96
C CYS A 215 1.27 16.94 13.86
N ILE A 216 0.67 15.76 13.96
CA ILE A 216 -0.42 15.44 14.88
C ILE A 216 0.09 14.28 15.73
N PRO A 217 0.56 14.56 16.96
CA PRO A 217 1.09 13.52 17.84
C PRO A 217 -0.04 12.66 18.40
N THR A 218 0.22 11.36 18.53
CA THR A 218 -0.74 10.41 19.07
C THR A 218 -0.05 9.24 19.79
N SER A 219 -0.78 8.66 20.74
CA SER A 219 -0.45 7.38 21.35
C SER A 219 -1.33 6.24 20.81
N ILE A 220 -0.79 5.02 20.73
CA ILE A 220 -1.52 3.79 20.32
C ILE A 220 -1.70 2.86 21.54
N GLY A 221 -2.35 3.40 22.56
CA GLY A 221 -2.65 2.70 23.81
C GLY A 221 -1.43 2.51 24.71
N PRO A 222 -1.61 1.81 25.86
CA PRO A 222 -0.62 1.82 26.94
C PRO A 222 0.53 0.81 26.79
N ARG A 223 0.47 -0.06 25.77
CA ARG A 223 1.41 -1.16 25.55
C ARG A 223 2.40 -0.78 24.47
N VAL A 224 3.67 -1.12 24.67
CA VAL A 224 4.69 -0.98 23.64
C VAL A 224 4.39 -1.99 22.52
N LEU A 225 4.02 -1.48 21.36
CA LEU A 225 3.78 -2.28 20.17
C LEU A 225 5.08 -2.43 19.37
N ARG A 226 5.20 -3.55 18.66
CA ARG A 226 6.21 -3.66 17.62
C ARG A 226 5.86 -2.71 16.48
N ALA A 227 6.87 -2.21 15.76
CA ALA A 227 6.66 -1.20 14.71
C ALA A 227 5.65 -1.63 13.62
N ASP A 228 5.69 -2.89 13.17
CA ASP A 228 4.70 -3.44 12.24
C ASP A 228 3.27 -3.44 12.83
N THR A 229 3.15 -3.87 14.08
CA THR A 229 1.87 -3.88 14.81
C THR A 229 1.33 -2.47 15.02
N ALA A 230 2.21 -1.51 15.35
CA ALA A 230 1.87 -0.10 15.48
C ALA A 230 1.37 0.49 14.16
N ALA A 231 2.04 0.17 13.04
CA ALA A 231 1.62 0.60 11.71
C ALA A 231 0.21 0.09 11.38
N PHE A 232 -0.05 -1.21 11.53
CA PHE A 232 -1.36 -1.78 11.20
C PHE A 232 -2.47 -1.24 12.10
N ALA A 233 -2.19 -1.05 13.40
CA ALA A 233 -3.13 -0.46 14.33
C ALA A 233 -3.44 0.99 13.95
N ALA A 234 -2.41 1.80 13.66
CA ALA A 234 -2.58 3.19 13.27
C ALA A 234 -3.38 3.33 11.97
N ILE A 235 -3.05 2.54 10.94
CA ILE A 235 -3.79 2.55 9.66
C ILE A 235 -5.24 2.15 9.89
N SER A 236 -5.51 1.05 10.61
CA SER A 236 -6.87 0.57 10.85
C SER A 236 -7.72 1.59 11.61
N LEU A 237 -7.13 2.24 12.63
CA LEU A 237 -7.82 3.25 13.43
C LEU A 237 -8.02 4.55 12.64
N TRP A 238 -7.09 4.89 11.76
CA TRP A 238 -7.25 6.00 10.82
C TRP A 238 -8.38 5.72 9.82
N GLN A 239 -8.40 4.53 9.23
CA GLN A 239 -9.43 4.11 8.27
C GLN A 239 -10.83 4.15 8.90
N ALA A 240 -10.97 3.58 10.10
CA ALA A 240 -12.24 3.57 10.83
C ALA A 240 -12.69 4.94 11.34
N ALA A 241 -11.78 5.91 11.48
CA ALA A 241 -12.11 7.24 11.99
C ALA A 241 -12.46 8.22 10.86
N ILE A 242 -11.66 8.24 9.79
CA ILE A 242 -11.76 9.26 8.73
C ILE A 242 -11.45 8.73 7.32
N GLY A 243 -11.16 7.44 7.17
CA GLY A 243 -10.90 6.82 5.87
C GLY A 243 -12.16 6.23 5.26
N ASP A 244 -12.03 5.10 4.57
CA ASP A 244 -13.12 4.47 3.79
C ASP A 244 -13.77 3.26 4.48
N TRP A 245 -13.52 3.07 5.78
CA TRP A 245 -14.17 2.02 6.59
C TRP A 245 -15.40 2.53 7.36
N VAL A 246 -15.78 3.79 7.13
CA VAL A 246 -16.92 4.47 7.78
C VAL A 246 -18.25 4.23 7.07
#